data_AF-A0A2P8GT53-F1
#
_entry.id   AF-A0A2P8GT53-F1
#
_cell.length_a   1.000
_cell.length_b   1.000
_cell.length_c   1.000
_cell.angle_alpha   90.00
_cell.angle_beta   90.00
_cell.angle_gamma   90.00
#
_symmetry.space_group_name_H-M   'P 1'
#
loop_
_entity.id
_entity.type
_entity.pdbx_description
1 polymer ?
#
loop_
_entity_poly.entity_id
_entity_poly.type
_entity_poly.pdbx_seq_one_letter_code
_entity_poly.pdbx_strand_id
1 'polypeptide(L)'
;MDTAVLLERLRGWRFGADIAAAFVVTALGLFPPLDVETASPVVATLAFVSIVVRSVSPGTALLLVWVMALSQMIENERPGFAAIAILLAVYANARLGSRIEVVVSGASALVGGLIATDFLIQSGTRYQIFAAGIPLAAAIAPVGVLASTWLAGFAVRSFRSQRHESERRVLAEDRTERALGVAEAEKLRADMARDVHDIVGHSLAVIIAQADSVQFLDDTARIRSVSATIADTARRSLHEVREVLSGMTPEGAEEEPADLDTLVEQIRAAGVKVERSVRGVQRPVDGPPSVVVRRVAQEMLTNALRHGDAAAPIHLREVWRSGDVVIEVENAVPPESPGGERTAGAGSGIAGMRARVEAVGGSLEAEAVDGVFTARARVPFADLDPAALPAVPFPAATTAAVERPVIAP
;
A
#
# COMPACT_ATOMS: atom_id res chain seq x y z
N MET A 1 -12.72 -32.31 18.33
CA MET A 1 -11.81 -31.13 18.37
C MET A 1 -10.52 -31.58 17.71
N ASP A 2 -10.10 -30.91 16.64
CA ASP A 2 -8.98 -31.32 15.80
C ASP A 2 -7.65 -31.21 16.58
N THR A 3 -6.82 -32.26 16.55
CA THR A 3 -5.60 -32.36 17.37
C THR A 3 -4.55 -31.31 16.99
N ALA A 4 -4.54 -30.86 15.73
CA ALA A 4 -3.69 -29.78 15.24
C ALA A 4 -4.03 -28.42 15.89
N VAL A 5 -5.33 -28.11 16.04
CA VAL A 5 -5.81 -26.86 16.66
C VAL A 5 -5.51 -26.83 18.16
N LEU A 6 -5.53 -28.00 18.81
CA LEU A 6 -5.13 -28.15 20.21
C LEU A 6 -3.63 -27.85 20.42
N LEU A 7 -2.77 -28.39 19.55
CA LEU A 7 -1.33 -28.18 19.62
C LEU A 7 -0.93 -26.73 19.33
N GLU A 8 -1.60 -26.06 18.40
CA GLU A 8 -1.36 -24.65 18.09
C GLU A 8 -1.77 -23.72 19.26
N ARG A 9 -2.88 -24.03 19.96
CA ARG A 9 -3.30 -23.30 21.16
C ARG A 9 -2.35 -23.51 22.35
N LEU A 10 -1.77 -24.70 22.50
CA LEU A 10 -0.81 -25.03 23.56
C LEU A 10 0.57 -24.38 23.34
N ARG A 11 0.94 -24.08 22.09
CA ARG A 11 2.27 -23.56 21.75
C ARG A 11 2.35 -22.02 21.74
N GLY A 12 1.23 -21.33 21.98
CA GLY A 12 1.17 -19.87 21.98
C GLY A 12 1.63 -19.23 23.29
N TRP A 13 2.18 -18.01 23.22
CA TRP A 13 2.54 -17.16 24.38
C TRP A 13 1.42 -17.03 25.43
N ARG A 14 0.16 -17.20 25.00
CA ARG A 14 -1.03 -17.17 25.85
C ARG A 14 -1.08 -18.31 26.86
N PHE A 15 -0.63 -19.50 26.51
CA PHE A 15 -0.58 -20.64 27.43
C PHE A 15 0.48 -20.43 28.52
N GLY A 16 1.64 -19.88 28.17
CA GLY A 16 2.67 -19.47 29.14
C GLY A 16 2.17 -18.39 30.10
N ALA A 17 1.42 -17.40 29.61
CA ALA A 17 0.79 -16.39 30.45
C ALA A 17 -0.27 -16.98 31.40
N ASP A 18 -1.02 -17.98 30.96
CA ASP A 18 -2.00 -18.66 31.81
C ASP A 18 -1.34 -19.49 32.91
N ILE A 19 -0.24 -20.19 32.61
CA ILE A 19 0.55 -20.89 33.63
C ILE A 19 1.09 -19.91 34.68
N ALA A 20 1.67 -18.79 34.24
CA ALA A 20 2.18 -17.78 35.15
C ALA A 20 1.07 -17.20 36.04
N ALA A 21 -0.09 -16.86 35.45
CA ALA A 21 -1.25 -16.39 36.20
C ALA A 21 -1.76 -17.45 37.19
N ALA A 22 -1.78 -18.73 36.80
CA ALA A 22 -2.20 -19.82 37.67
C ALA A 22 -1.29 -19.95 38.89
N PHE A 23 0.04 -19.91 38.70
CA PHE A 23 0.99 -19.93 39.83
C PHE A 23 0.79 -18.74 40.77
N VAL A 24 0.61 -17.53 40.25
CA VAL A 24 0.38 -16.33 41.08
C VAL A 24 -0.91 -16.44 41.88
N VAL A 25 -2.02 -16.82 41.24
CA VAL A 25 -3.32 -16.93 41.91
C VAL A 25 -3.32 -18.06 42.95
N THR A 26 -2.73 -19.20 42.63
CA THR A 26 -2.59 -20.32 43.58
C THR A 26 -1.69 -19.97 44.76
N ALA A 27 -0.57 -19.26 44.54
CA ALA A 27 0.29 -18.79 45.61
C ALA A 27 -0.43 -17.79 46.53
N LEU A 28 -1.20 -16.85 45.98
CA LEU A 28 -2.03 -15.93 46.75
C LEU A 28 -3.15 -16.65 47.53
N GLY A 29 -3.70 -17.72 46.98
CA GLY A 29 -4.70 -18.54 47.65
C GLY A 29 -4.14 -19.32 48.84
N LEU A 30 -2.96 -19.91 48.69
CA LEU A 30 -2.30 -20.70 49.75
C LEU A 30 -1.61 -19.84 50.80
N PHE A 31 -1.07 -18.68 50.41
CA PHE A 31 -0.31 -17.76 51.27
C PHE A 31 -0.85 -16.32 51.13
N PRO A 32 -2.05 -16.04 51.65
CA PRO A 32 -2.67 -14.73 51.49
C PRO A 32 -1.88 -13.64 52.24
N PRO A 33 -1.55 -12.49 51.61
CA PRO A 33 -0.86 -11.38 52.27
C PRO A 33 -1.77 -10.54 53.19
N LEU A 34 -3.07 -10.83 53.21
CA LEU A 34 -4.09 -10.14 53.99
C LEU A 34 -4.80 -11.16 54.88
N ASP A 35 -5.52 -10.70 55.90
CA ASP A 35 -6.33 -11.53 56.78
C ASP A 35 -7.61 -12.02 56.08
N VAL A 36 -7.42 -12.96 55.15
CA VAL A 36 -8.44 -13.69 54.38
C VAL A 36 -8.21 -15.19 54.48
N GLU A 37 -9.25 -15.97 54.22
CA GLU A 37 -9.20 -17.43 54.31
C GLU A 37 -8.17 -18.03 53.34
N THR A 38 -7.40 -19.00 53.83
CA THR A 38 -6.47 -19.79 53.02
C THR A 38 -7.23 -20.83 52.20
N ALA A 39 -6.89 -20.95 50.92
CA ALA A 39 -7.51 -21.93 50.05
C ALA A 39 -7.16 -23.36 50.45
N SER A 40 -8.15 -24.26 50.50
CA SER A 40 -7.87 -25.68 50.66
C SER A 40 -7.07 -26.22 49.46
N PRO A 41 -6.28 -27.30 49.62
CA PRO A 41 -5.51 -27.87 48.51
C PRO A 41 -6.37 -28.24 47.29
N VAL A 42 -7.63 -28.62 47.52
CA VAL A 42 -8.59 -28.96 46.46
C VAL A 42 -8.96 -27.69 45.69
N VAL A 43 -9.36 -26.63 46.39
CA VAL A 43 -9.71 -25.33 45.80
C VAL A 43 -8.53 -24.73 45.04
N ALA A 44 -7.34 -24.75 45.63
CA ALA A 44 -6.10 -24.26 45.02
C ALA A 44 -5.76 -25.00 43.72
N THR A 45 -5.98 -26.32 43.68
CA THR A 45 -5.76 -27.16 42.49
C THR A 45 -6.78 -26.85 41.40
N LEU A 46 -8.07 -26.75 41.75
CA LEU A 46 -9.13 -26.42 40.78
C LEU A 46 -8.95 -25.01 40.21
N ALA A 47 -8.54 -24.04 41.04
CA ALA A 47 -8.17 -22.70 40.60
C ALA A 47 -7.01 -22.75 39.60
N PHE A 48 -5.95 -23.49 39.91
CA PHE A 48 -4.79 -23.64 39.01
C PHE A 48 -5.20 -24.24 37.66
N VAL A 49 -5.88 -25.39 37.68
CA VAL A 49 -6.24 -26.12 36.46
C VAL A 49 -7.23 -25.32 35.62
N SER A 50 -8.21 -24.66 36.24
CA SER A 50 -9.17 -23.81 35.51
C SER A 50 -8.48 -22.65 34.80
N ILE A 51 -7.50 -22.00 35.42
CA ILE A 51 -6.75 -20.89 34.80
C ILE A 51 -5.91 -21.41 33.63
N VAL A 52 -5.21 -22.54 33.77
CA VAL A 52 -4.37 -23.10 32.70
C VAL A 52 -5.21 -23.51 31.49
N VAL A 53 -6.38 -24.11 31.71
CA VAL A 53 -7.22 -24.64 30.63
C VAL A 53 -8.04 -23.53 29.93
N ARG A 54 -8.17 -22.33 30.52
CA ARG A 54 -9.08 -21.27 30.03
C ARG A 54 -8.79 -20.77 28.61
N SER A 55 -7.53 -20.82 28.16
CA SER A 55 -7.17 -20.45 26.77
C SER A 55 -7.41 -21.57 25.77
N VAL A 56 -7.38 -22.82 26.23
CA VAL A 56 -7.56 -24.01 25.38
C VAL A 56 -9.05 -24.33 25.24
N SER A 57 -9.74 -24.48 26.37
CA SER A 57 -11.16 -24.82 26.47
C SER A 57 -11.84 -23.95 27.54
N PRO A 58 -12.40 -22.78 27.14
CA PRO A 58 -13.12 -21.91 28.08
C PRO A 58 -14.27 -22.63 28.79
N GLY A 59 -15.03 -23.48 28.08
CA GLY A 59 -16.12 -24.24 28.69
C GLY A 59 -15.66 -25.17 29.80
N THR A 60 -14.52 -25.86 29.64
CA THR A 60 -13.95 -26.70 30.69
C THR A 60 -13.49 -25.87 31.89
N ALA A 61 -12.89 -24.71 31.66
CA ALA A 61 -12.51 -23.79 32.75
C ALA A 61 -13.72 -23.30 33.53
N LEU A 62 -14.84 -23.02 32.86
CA LEU A 62 -16.11 -22.63 33.51
C LEU A 62 -16.65 -23.76 34.39
N LEU A 63 -16.63 -25.01 33.88
CA LEU A 63 -17.06 -26.18 34.65
C LEU A 63 -16.16 -26.41 35.88
N LEU A 64 -14.85 -26.30 35.74
CA LEU A 64 -13.91 -26.45 36.86
C LEU A 64 -14.12 -25.40 37.95
N VAL A 65 -14.44 -24.16 37.55
CA VAL A 65 -14.78 -23.08 38.47
C VAL A 65 -16.10 -23.34 39.21
N TRP A 66 -17.09 -23.96 38.57
CA TRP A 66 -18.31 -24.40 39.27
C TRP A 66 -18.01 -25.48 40.30
N VAL A 67 -17.18 -26.47 39.95
CA VAL A 67 -16.73 -27.51 40.90
C VAL A 67 -15.97 -26.89 42.06
N MET A 68 -15.10 -25.91 41.79
CA MET A 68 -14.37 -25.15 42.81
C MET A 68 -15.29 -24.35 43.73
N ALA A 69 -16.30 -23.67 43.18
CA ALA A 69 -17.27 -22.94 43.99
C ALA A 69 -18.08 -23.88 44.88
N LEU A 70 -18.52 -25.03 44.35
CA LEU A 70 -19.23 -26.04 45.13
C LEU A 70 -18.36 -26.64 46.25
N SER A 71 -17.07 -26.93 45.98
CA SER A 71 -16.17 -27.44 47.01
C SER A 71 -15.95 -26.42 48.13
N GLN A 72 -15.78 -25.13 47.79
CA GLN A 72 -15.71 -24.05 48.79
C GLN A 72 -16.95 -24.00 49.68
N MET A 73 -18.15 -24.14 49.09
CA MET A 73 -19.41 -24.10 49.84
C MET A 73 -19.58 -25.31 50.76
N ILE A 74 -19.17 -26.51 50.31
CA ILE A 74 -19.24 -27.75 51.11
C ILE A 74 -18.28 -27.70 52.30
N GLU A 75 -17.07 -27.17 52.08
CA GLU A 75 -16.05 -27.00 53.12
C GLU A 75 -16.34 -25.77 54.02
N ASN A 76 -17.38 -24.99 53.69
CA ASN A 76 -17.71 -23.70 54.30
C ASN A 76 -16.51 -22.73 54.30
N GLU A 77 -15.68 -22.83 53.27
CA GLU A 77 -14.50 -22.00 53.04
C GLU A 77 -14.95 -20.62 52.56
N ARG A 78 -14.46 -19.56 53.21
CA ARG A 78 -14.78 -18.18 52.79
C ARG A 78 -14.03 -17.83 51.52
N PRO A 79 -14.61 -17.03 50.60
CA PRO A 79 -13.92 -16.65 49.37
C PRO A 79 -12.64 -15.86 49.66
N GLY A 80 -11.50 -16.46 49.28
CA GLY A 80 -10.18 -15.83 49.29
C GLY A 80 -9.69 -15.47 47.88
N PHE A 81 -8.37 -15.34 47.71
CA PHE A 81 -7.76 -14.99 46.41
C PHE A 81 -8.02 -16.03 45.30
N ALA A 82 -8.35 -17.28 45.65
CA ALA A 82 -8.75 -18.31 44.67
C ALA A 82 -9.98 -17.89 43.83
N ALA A 83 -10.84 -17.00 44.34
CA ALA A 83 -11.98 -16.45 43.60
C ALA A 83 -11.58 -15.70 42.31
N ILE A 84 -10.31 -15.26 42.19
CA ILE A 84 -9.79 -14.68 40.94
C ILE A 84 -9.90 -15.67 39.77
N ALA A 85 -9.76 -16.99 40.02
CA ALA A 85 -9.94 -18.01 38.99
C ALA A 85 -11.35 -17.98 38.37
N ILE A 86 -12.37 -17.68 39.17
CA ILE A 86 -13.77 -17.52 38.72
C ILE A 86 -13.85 -16.36 37.72
N LEU A 87 -13.29 -15.21 38.07
CA LEU A 87 -13.28 -14.02 37.23
C LEU A 87 -12.56 -14.29 35.90
N LEU A 88 -11.38 -14.92 35.98
CA LEU A 88 -10.57 -15.25 34.81
C LEU A 88 -11.26 -16.24 33.87
N ALA A 89 -12.01 -17.21 34.40
CA ALA A 89 -12.77 -18.18 33.61
C ALA A 89 -14.00 -17.54 32.94
N VAL A 90 -14.78 -16.74 33.68
CA VAL A 90 -15.94 -16.01 33.15
C VAL A 90 -15.51 -15.04 32.04
N TYR A 91 -14.45 -14.27 32.28
CA TYR A 91 -13.85 -13.39 31.27
C TYR A 91 -13.39 -14.16 30.03
N ALA A 92 -12.72 -15.29 30.21
CA ALA A 92 -12.23 -16.11 29.11
C ALA A 92 -13.38 -16.67 28.25
N ASN A 93 -14.49 -17.10 28.86
CA ASN A 93 -15.66 -17.57 28.13
C ASN A 93 -16.32 -16.45 27.31
N ALA A 94 -16.54 -15.29 27.91
CA ALA A 94 -17.10 -14.14 27.20
C ALA A 94 -16.21 -13.68 26.03
N ARG A 95 -14.89 -13.75 26.20
CA ARG A 95 -13.91 -13.31 25.20
C ARG A 95 -13.66 -14.35 24.10
N LEU A 96 -13.45 -15.61 24.46
CA LEU A 96 -12.89 -16.66 23.58
C LEU A 96 -13.88 -17.78 23.27
N GLY A 97 -14.97 -17.89 24.02
CA GLY A 97 -15.91 -18.98 23.87
C GLY A 97 -16.70 -18.94 22.55
N SER A 98 -17.32 -20.06 22.22
CA SER A 98 -18.37 -20.16 21.22
C SER A 98 -19.59 -19.31 21.60
N ARG A 99 -20.53 -19.12 20.67
CA ARG A 99 -21.77 -18.35 20.95
C ARG A 99 -22.54 -18.91 22.14
N ILE A 100 -22.58 -20.24 22.26
CA ILE A 100 -23.24 -20.94 23.38
C ILE A 100 -22.49 -20.68 24.68
N GLU A 101 -21.16 -20.82 24.71
CA GLU A 101 -20.34 -20.58 25.91
C GLU A 101 -20.44 -19.12 26.41
N VAL A 102 -20.56 -18.15 25.52
CA VAL A 102 -20.78 -16.73 25.89
C VAL A 102 -22.12 -16.57 26.61
N VAL A 103 -23.19 -17.16 26.09
CA VAL A 103 -24.53 -17.10 26.70
C VAL A 103 -24.56 -17.87 28.03
N VAL A 104 -24.01 -19.08 28.06
CA VAL A 104 -23.94 -19.93 29.25
C VAL A 104 -23.10 -19.28 30.35
N SER A 105 -21.97 -18.66 30.02
CA SER A 105 -21.17 -17.93 31.02
C SER A 105 -21.85 -16.67 31.53
N GLY A 106 -22.65 -15.98 30.70
CA GLY A 106 -23.47 -14.85 31.13
C GLY A 106 -24.56 -15.26 32.11
N ALA A 107 -25.29 -16.34 31.79
CA ALA A 107 -26.25 -16.95 32.71
C ALA A 107 -25.56 -17.45 33.99
N SER A 108 -24.38 -18.06 33.87
CA SER A 108 -23.59 -18.53 35.02
C SER A 108 -23.12 -17.39 35.91
N ALA A 109 -22.76 -16.23 35.36
CA ALA A 109 -22.38 -15.05 36.13
C ALA A 109 -23.55 -14.54 37.00
N LEU A 110 -24.78 -14.58 36.48
CA LEU A 110 -25.98 -14.22 37.24
C LEU A 110 -26.30 -15.25 38.31
N VAL A 111 -26.41 -16.53 37.93
CA VAL A 111 -26.79 -17.62 38.85
C VAL A 111 -25.72 -17.81 39.93
N GLY A 112 -24.45 -17.88 39.53
CA GLY A 112 -23.32 -18.00 40.46
C GLY A 112 -23.18 -16.78 41.37
N GLY A 113 -23.48 -15.57 40.87
CA GLY A 113 -23.50 -14.37 41.68
C GLY A 113 -24.58 -14.39 42.76
N LEU A 114 -25.80 -14.83 42.42
CA LEU A 114 -26.89 -14.98 43.40
C LEU A 114 -26.58 -16.03 44.47
N ILE A 115 -26.03 -17.18 44.05
CA ILE A 115 -25.59 -18.25 44.95
C ILE A 115 -24.46 -17.77 45.87
N ALA A 116 -23.48 -17.03 45.32
CA ALA A 116 -22.38 -16.47 46.09
C ALA A 116 -22.89 -15.43 47.11
N THR A 117 -23.84 -14.58 46.74
CA THR A 117 -24.49 -13.63 47.66
C THR A 117 -25.13 -14.36 48.84
N ASP A 118 -25.96 -15.38 48.56
CA ASP A 118 -26.66 -16.14 49.60
C ASP A 118 -25.67 -16.84 50.55
N PHE A 119 -24.66 -17.51 50.00
CA PHE A 119 -23.61 -18.14 50.80
C PHE A 119 -22.82 -17.15 51.66
N LEU A 120 -22.45 -15.99 51.12
CA LEU A 120 -21.71 -14.97 51.86
C LEU A 120 -22.53 -14.36 53.00
N ILE A 121 -23.85 -14.25 52.85
CA ILE A 121 -24.76 -13.80 53.93
C ILE A 121 -24.81 -14.84 55.06
N GLN A 122 -24.84 -16.13 54.72
CA GLN A 122 -24.95 -17.22 55.70
C GLN A 122 -23.61 -17.54 56.40
N SER A 123 -22.47 -17.41 55.72
CA SER A 123 -21.16 -17.90 56.17
C SER A 123 -20.29 -16.90 56.97
N GLY A 124 -20.64 -15.60 57.04
CA GLY A 124 -19.69 -14.62 57.58
C GLY A 124 -20.22 -13.32 58.21
N THR A 125 -19.77 -13.05 59.43
CA THR A 125 -19.98 -11.79 60.19
C THR A 125 -19.40 -10.55 59.48
N ARG A 126 -18.31 -10.67 58.70
CA ARG A 126 -17.69 -9.53 57.96
C ARG A 126 -18.49 -9.11 56.73
N TYR A 127 -19.04 -10.07 55.99
CA TYR A 127 -19.96 -9.76 54.88
C TYR A 127 -21.28 -9.23 55.42
N GLN A 128 -21.76 -9.76 56.54
CA GLN A 128 -22.91 -9.22 57.27
C GLN A 128 -22.69 -7.79 57.75
N ILE A 129 -21.47 -7.38 58.15
CA ILE A 129 -21.16 -5.98 58.47
C ILE A 129 -21.32 -5.08 57.22
N PHE A 130 -20.79 -5.51 56.08
CA PHE A 130 -20.96 -4.78 54.81
C PHE A 130 -22.44 -4.73 54.38
N ALA A 131 -23.17 -5.83 54.53
CA ALA A 131 -24.60 -5.94 54.27
C ALA A 131 -25.47 -5.14 55.26
N ALA A 132 -25.07 -5.00 56.52
CA ALA A 132 -25.78 -4.18 57.50
C ALA A 132 -25.64 -2.67 57.19
N GLY A 133 -24.46 -2.25 56.69
CA GLY A 133 -24.22 -0.87 56.30
C GLY A 133 -24.86 -0.47 54.97
N ILE A 134 -24.78 -1.32 53.94
CA ILE A 134 -25.33 -1.05 52.60
C ILE A 134 -25.98 -2.32 52.02
N PRO A 135 -27.18 -2.72 52.49
CA PRO A 135 -27.76 -4.04 52.23
C PRO A 135 -28.02 -4.31 50.76
N LEU A 136 -28.51 -3.31 50.03
CA LEU A 136 -28.74 -3.46 48.59
C LEU A 136 -27.44 -3.66 47.81
N ALA A 137 -26.37 -2.93 48.16
CA ALA A 137 -25.08 -3.05 47.49
C ALA A 137 -24.41 -4.39 47.78
N ALA A 138 -24.48 -4.87 49.02
CA ALA A 138 -23.98 -6.20 49.39
C ALA A 138 -24.77 -7.32 48.70
N ALA A 139 -26.09 -7.19 48.57
CA ALA A 139 -26.90 -8.20 47.89
C ALA A 139 -26.53 -8.36 46.40
N ILE A 140 -26.13 -7.28 45.73
CA ILE A 140 -25.83 -7.29 44.30
C ILE A 140 -24.35 -7.34 43.96
N ALA A 141 -23.43 -7.19 44.93
CA ALA A 141 -22.00 -7.05 44.68
C ALA A 141 -21.39 -8.25 43.91
N PRO A 142 -21.61 -9.52 44.31
CA PRO A 142 -21.06 -10.67 43.57
C PRO A 142 -21.61 -10.75 42.15
N VAL A 143 -22.91 -10.51 41.97
CA VAL A 143 -23.56 -10.43 40.64
C VAL A 143 -22.92 -9.32 39.80
N GLY A 144 -22.73 -8.13 40.38
CA GLY A 144 -22.12 -6.98 39.71
C GLY A 144 -20.67 -7.24 39.29
N VAL A 145 -19.86 -7.88 40.15
CA VAL A 145 -18.47 -8.24 39.83
C VAL A 145 -18.40 -9.28 38.72
N LEU A 146 -19.21 -10.33 38.77
CA LEU A 146 -19.23 -11.36 37.73
C LEU A 146 -19.80 -10.83 36.41
N ALA A 147 -20.88 -10.06 36.46
CA ALA A 147 -21.49 -9.44 35.28
C ALA A 147 -20.55 -8.42 34.62
N SER A 148 -19.88 -7.57 35.40
CA SER A 148 -18.90 -6.61 34.86
C SER A 148 -17.69 -7.33 34.24
N THR A 149 -17.23 -8.41 34.84
CA THR A 149 -16.14 -9.25 34.29
C THR A 149 -16.55 -9.90 32.98
N TRP A 150 -17.78 -10.43 32.90
CA TRP A 150 -18.35 -10.97 31.67
C TRP A 150 -18.49 -9.89 30.58
N LEU A 151 -19.05 -8.72 30.95
CA LEU A 151 -19.21 -7.57 30.04
C LEU A 151 -17.87 -7.09 29.50
N ALA A 152 -16.82 -7.05 30.32
CA ALA A 152 -15.47 -6.69 29.88
C ALA A 152 -14.93 -7.69 28.84
N GLY A 153 -15.12 -9.00 29.07
CA GLY A 153 -14.74 -10.03 28.10
C GLY A 153 -15.53 -9.92 26.80
N PHE A 154 -16.83 -9.66 26.89
CA PHE A 154 -17.72 -9.45 25.74
C PHE A 154 -17.39 -8.19 24.95
N ALA A 155 -17.10 -7.07 25.62
CA ALA A 155 -16.70 -5.83 24.98
C ALA A 155 -15.40 -6.03 24.17
N VAL A 156 -14.40 -6.70 24.76
CA VAL A 156 -13.15 -7.04 24.08
C VAL A 156 -13.40 -7.93 22.85
N ARG A 157 -14.35 -8.86 22.93
CA ARG A 157 -14.76 -9.68 21.77
C ARG A 157 -15.36 -8.81 20.67
N SER A 158 -16.30 -7.94 21.02
CA SER A 158 -17.03 -7.07 20.09
C SER A 158 -16.09 -6.09 19.39
N PHE A 159 -15.20 -5.42 20.12
CA PHE A 159 -14.21 -4.51 19.52
C PHE A 159 -13.25 -5.22 18.57
N ARG A 160 -12.81 -6.44 18.90
CA ARG A 160 -11.97 -7.23 17.97
C ARG A 160 -12.72 -7.63 16.71
N SER A 161 -14.00 -8.01 16.82
CA SER A 161 -14.83 -8.33 15.65
C SER A 161 -14.96 -7.13 14.72
N GLN A 162 -15.29 -5.96 15.28
CA GLN A 162 -15.44 -4.71 14.52
C GLN A 162 -14.13 -4.31 13.82
N ARG A 163 -12.99 -4.43 14.52
CA ARG A 163 -11.69 -4.11 13.94
C ARG A 163 -11.33 -5.04 12.78
N HIS A 164 -11.55 -6.35 12.92
CA HIS A 164 -11.32 -7.30 11.83
C HIS A 164 -12.26 -7.07 10.64
N GLU A 165 -13.51 -6.68 10.88
CA GLU A 165 -14.44 -6.30 9.81
C GLU A 165 -14.00 -5.03 9.09
N SER A 166 -13.51 -4.03 9.82
CA SER A 166 -12.96 -2.79 9.24
C SER A 166 -11.71 -3.06 8.40
N GLU A 167 -10.76 -3.82 8.93
CA GLU A 167 -9.54 -4.22 8.19
C GLU A 167 -9.90 -5.00 6.91
N ARG A 168 -10.90 -5.88 6.98
CA ARG A 168 -11.41 -6.60 5.80
C ARG A 168 -12.07 -5.70 4.77
N ARG A 169 -12.79 -4.66 5.20
CA ARG A 169 -13.41 -3.67 4.30
C ARG A 169 -12.34 -2.85 3.57
N VAL A 170 -11.35 -2.33 4.29
CA VAL A 170 -10.23 -1.58 3.69
C VAL A 170 -9.49 -2.42 2.65
N LEU A 171 -9.19 -3.70 2.97
CA LEU A 171 -8.54 -4.60 2.02
C LEU A 171 -9.43 -4.95 0.82
N ALA A 172 -10.75 -4.94 0.97
CA ALA A 172 -11.67 -5.15 -0.14
C ALA A 172 -11.75 -3.92 -1.05
N GLU A 173 -11.82 -2.71 -0.46
CA GLU A 173 -11.83 -1.44 -1.16
C GLU A 173 -10.54 -1.25 -1.99
N ASP A 174 -9.36 -1.48 -1.39
CA ASP A 174 -8.06 -1.41 -2.06
C ASP A 174 -7.96 -2.40 -3.25
N ARG A 175 -8.54 -3.59 -3.13
CA ARG A 175 -8.62 -4.55 -4.25
C ARG A 175 -9.54 -4.06 -5.36
N THR A 176 -10.68 -3.47 -5.02
CA THR A 176 -11.61 -2.93 -6.02
C THR A 176 -11.02 -1.73 -6.75
N GLU A 177 -10.35 -0.82 -6.05
CA GLU A 177 -9.70 0.34 -6.66
C GLU A 177 -8.60 -0.07 -7.64
N ARG A 178 -7.75 -1.05 -7.25
CA ARG A 178 -6.75 -1.62 -8.16
C ARG A 178 -7.38 -2.28 -9.39
N ALA A 179 -8.47 -3.03 -9.21
CA ALA A 179 -9.15 -3.67 -10.32
C ALA A 179 -9.76 -2.65 -11.28
N LEU A 180 -10.34 -1.56 -10.76
CA LEU A 180 -10.84 -0.44 -11.57
C LEU A 180 -9.71 0.25 -12.33
N GLY A 181 -8.58 0.55 -11.66
CA GLY A 181 -7.42 1.16 -12.33
C GLY A 181 -6.85 0.30 -13.46
N VAL A 182 -6.79 -1.03 -13.28
CA VAL A 182 -6.38 -1.95 -14.35
C VAL A 182 -7.39 -1.95 -15.50
N ALA A 183 -8.69 -2.02 -15.20
CA ALA A 183 -9.75 -2.02 -16.21
C ALA A 183 -9.79 -0.69 -17.00
N GLU A 184 -9.58 0.45 -16.35
CA GLU A 184 -9.48 1.75 -16.99
C GLU A 184 -8.25 1.84 -17.91
N ALA A 185 -7.10 1.34 -17.46
CA ALA A 185 -5.89 1.29 -18.30
C ALA A 185 -6.06 0.37 -19.52
N GLU A 186 -6.71 -0.79 -19.36
CA GLU A 186 -7.03 -1.69 -20.47
C GLU A 186 -8.01 -1.06 -21.45
N LYS A 187 -9.06 -0.38 -20.95
CA LYS A 187 -10.01 0.35 -21.79
C LYS A 187 -9.32 1.44 -22.60
N LEU A 188 -8.47 2.25 -21.96
CA LEU A 188 -7.72 3.31 -22.64
C LEU A 188 -6.84 2.73 -23.76
N ARG A 189 -6.11 1.65 -23.49
CA ARG A 189 -5.32 0.95 -24.52
C ARG A 189 -6.17 0.47 -25.69
N ALA A 190 -7.35 -0.08 -25.42
CA ALA A 190 -8.26 -0.58 -26.46
C ALA A 190 -8.84 0.56 -27.32
N ASP A 191 -9.20 1.69 -26.71
CA ASP A 191 -9.71 2.86 -27.41
C ASP A 191 -8.61 3.49 -28.28
N MET A 192 -7.39 3.62 -27.76
CA MET A 192 -6.24 4.11 -28.55
C MET A 192 -5.86 3.19 -29.71
N ALA A 193 -5.91 1.86 -29.52
CA ALA A 193 -5.67 0.91 -30.61
C ALA A 193 -6.69 1.06 -31.75
N ARG A 194 -7.94 1.42 -31.41
CA ARG A 194 -8.98 1.75 -32.40
C ARG A 194 -8.65 3.04 -33.14
N ASP A 195 -8.24 4.09 -32.44
CA ASP A 195 -7.85 5.37 -33.07
C ASP A 195 -6.68 5.18 -34.05
N VAL A 196 -5.65 4.40 -33.66
CA VAL A 196 -4.55 4.04 -34.55
C VAL A 196 -5.06 3.24 -35.76
N HIS A 197 -5.94 2.27 -35.55
CA HIS A 197 -6.50 1.46 -36.63
C HIS A 197 -7.29 2.32 -37.63
N ASP A 198 -8.07 3.29 -37.15
CA ASP A 198 -8.89 4.17 -37.98
C ASP A 198 -8.02 5.13 -38.82
N ILE A 199 -6.99 5.73 -38.21
CA ILE A 199 -6.02 6.59 -38.92
C ILE A 199 -5.28 5.78 -40.00
N VAL A 200 -4.76 4.61 -39.65
CA VAL A 200 -4.02 3.74 -40.58
C VAL A 200 -4.95 3.23 -41.70
N GLY A 201 -6.15 2.78 -41.36
CA GLY A 201 -7.11 2.24 -42.32
C GLY A 201 -7.57 3.27 -43.34
N HIS A 202 -7.94 4.47 -42.88
CA HIS A 202 -8.39 5.54 -43.76
C HIS A 202 -7.27 6.04 -44.68
N SER A 203 -6.10 6.31 -44.11
CA SER A 203 -4.96 6.82 -44.86
C SER A 203 -4.46 5.84 -45.92
N LEU A 204 -4.39 4.55 -45.58
CA LEU A 204 -3.99 3.50 -46.51
C LEU A 204 -5.00 3.38 -47.67
N ALA A 205 -6.30 3.47 -47.39
CA ALA A 205 -7.32 3.46 -48.44
C ALA A 205 -7.16 4.63 -49.43
N VAL A 206 -6.89 5.84 -48.93
CA VAL A 206 -6.63 7.03 -49.77
C VAL A 206 -5.34 6.87 -50.59
N ILE A 207 -4.27 6.37 -49.96
CA ILE A 207 -2.99 6.12 -50.64
C ILE A 207 -3.16 5.08 -51.77
N ILE A 208 -3.85 3.97 -51.50
CA ILE A 208 -4.12 2.93 -52.52
C ILE A 208 -4.94 3.51 -53.67
N ALA A 209 -6.03 4.23 -53.38
CA ALA A 209 -6.86 4.83 -54.41
C ALA A 209 -6.09 5.83 -55.31
N GLN A 210 -5.21 6.63 -54.71
CA GLN A 210 -4.35 7.55 -55.47
C GLN A 210 -3.28 6.81 -56.27
N ALA A 211 -2.67 5.76 -55.71
CA ALA A 211 -1.69 4.94 -56.41
C ALA A 211 -2.31 4.22 -57.63
N ASP A 212 -3.50 3.64 -57.48
CA ASP A 212 -4.24 2.99 -58.56
C ASP A 212 -4.62 3.98 -59.67
N SER A 213 -4.82 5.26 -59.34
CA SER A 213 -5.11 6.29 -60.35
C SER A 213 -3.92 6.60 -61.28
N VAL A 214 -2.68 6.34 -60.84
CA VAL A 214 -1.46 6.71 -61.58
C VAL A 214 -1.38 6.02 -62.94
N GLN A 215 -1.88 4.77 -63.05
CA GLN A 215 -1.85 4.00 -64.30
C GLN A 215 -2.74 4.60 -65.41
N PHE A 216 -3.63 5.54 -65.08
CA PHE A 216 -4.52 6.22 -66.01
C PHE A 216 -4.04 7.64 -66.38
N LEU A 217 -2.80 8.00 -66.04
CA LEU A 217 -2.21 9.31 -66.30
C LEU A 217 -1.12 9.22 -67.38
N ASP A 218 -1.22 10.09 -68.38
CA ASP A 218 -0.30 10.08 -69.54
C ASP A 218 0.74 11.22 -69.48
N ASP A 219 0.58 12.16 -68.54
CA ASP A 219 1.41 13.35 -68.37
C ASP A 219 2.31 13.22 -67.14
N THR A 220 3.63 13.33 -67.36
CA THR A 220 4.67 13.27 -66.32
C THR A 220 4.45 14.30 -65.21
N ALA A 221 3.89 15.48 -65.51
CA ALA A 221 3.61 16.50 -64.50
C ALA A 221 2.51 16.04 -63.51
N ARG A 222 1.45 15.39 -64.01
CA ARG A 222 0.37 14.85 -63.18
C ARG A 222 0.79 13.63 -62.37
N ILE A 223 1.60 12.75 -62.95
CA ILE A 223 2.18 11.61 -62.22
C ILE A 223 3.01 12.13 -61.03
N ARG A 224 3.81 13.17 -61.24
CA ARG A 224 4.61 13.81 -60.18
C ARG A 224 3.74 14.45 -59.09
N SER A 225 2.64 15.12 -59.47
CA SER A 225 1.74 15.72 -58.47
C SER A 225 1.01 14.67 -57.64
N VAL A 226 0.49 13.59 -58.25
CA VAL A 226 -0.18 12.51 -57.50
C VAL A 226 0.81 11.79 -56.58
N SER A 227 2.04 11.53 -57.06
CA SER A 227 3.09 10.95 -56.22
C SER A 227 3.45 11.83 -55.02
N ALA A 228 3.46 13.15 -55.19
CA ALA A 228 3.67 14.10 -54.10
C ALA A 228 2.52 14.06 -53.08
N THR A 229 1.26 13.98 -53.53
CA THR A 229 0.09 13.86 -52.64
C THR A 229 0.10 12.55 -51.85
N ILE A 230 0.51 11.44 -52.46
CA ILE A 230 0.69 10.15 -51.78
C ILE A 230 1.74 10.29 -50.67
N ALA A 231 2.90 10.85 -50.98
CA ALA A 231 3.99 11.04 -50.01
C ALA A 231 3.57 11.97 -48.86
N ASP A 232 2.81 13.03 -49.15
CA ASP A 232 2.33 13.97 -48.15
C ASP A 232 1.26 13.34 -47.23
N THR A 233 0.32 12.58 -47.81
CA THR A 233 -0.69 11.83 -47.05
C THR A 233 -0.03 10.79 -46.14
N ALA A 234 0.95 10.03 -46.64
CA ALA A 234 1.69 9.06 -45.84
C ALA A 234 2.45 9.70 -44.66
N ARG A 235 3.09 10.86 -44.88
CA ARG A 235 3.80 11.60 -43.83
C ARG A 235 2.84 12.14 -42.78
N ARG A 236 1.71 12.72 -43.19
CA ARG A 236 0.68 13.24 -42.28
C ARG A 236 0.08 12.13 -41.41
N SER A 237 -0.24 10.98 -41.99
CA SER A 237 -0.80 9.86 -41.23
C SER A 237 0.20 9.20 -40.28
N LEU A 238 1.48 9.14 -40.66
CA LEU A 238 2.55 8.73 -39.72
C LEU A 238 2.67 9.70 -38.53
N HIS A 239 2.52 11.00 -38.77
CA HIS A 239 2.52 12.00 -37.71
C HIS A 239 1.30 11.83 -36.77
N GLU A 240 0.10 11.64 -37.32
CA GLU A 240 -1.14 11.42 -36.54
C GLU A 240 -1.05 10.14 -35.68
N VAL A 241 -0.54 9.03 -36.23
CA VAL A 241 -0.29 7.80 -35.46
C VAL A 241 0.72 8.05 -34.35
N ARG A 242 1.81 8.78 -34.64
CA ARG A 242 2.84 9.10 -33.64
C ARG A 242 2.28 9.98 -32.53
N GLU A 243 1.34 10.87 -32.80
CA GLU A 243 0.69 11.70 -31.79
C GLU A 243 -0.17 10.87 -30.83
N VAL A 244 -0.96 9.91 -31.35
CA VAL A 244 -1.74 8.97 -30.52
C VAL A 244 -0.82 8.07 -29.71
N LEU A 245 0.26 7.56 -30.30
CA LEU A 245 1.24 6.70 -29.62
C LEU A 245 2.12 7.46 -28.61
N SER A 246 2.41 8.74 -28.82
CA SER A 246 3.12 9.57 -27.83
C SER A 246 2.26 9.83 -26.60
N GLY A 247 0.93 9.79 -26.76
CA GLY A 247 -0.01 9.72 -25.65
C GLY A 247 -0.04 8.36 -24.95
N MET A 248 0.54 7.29 -25.55
CA MET A 248 0.59 5.96 -24.93
C MET A 248 1.65 5.85 -23.86
N THR A 249 2.69 6.69 -23.86
CA THR A 249 3.79 6.56 -22.90
C THR A 249 3.25 6.94 -21.53
N PRO A 250 2.91 5.97 -20.68
CA PRO A 250 2.63 6.29 -19.31
C PRO A 250 3.98 6.73 -18.75
N GLU A 251 3.99 7.63 -17.78
CA GLU A 251 5.17 7.84 -16.95
C GLU A 251 5.51 6.50 -16.25
N GLY A 252 6.22 5.58 -16.93
CA GLY A 252 6.72 4.33 -16.36
C GLY A 252 6.41 2.99 -17.06
N ALA A 253 6.09 2.89 -18.36
CA ALA A 253 5.93 1.56 -18.98
C ALA A 253 6.47 1.44 -20.42
N GLU A 254 7.78 1.58 -20.57
CA GLU A 254 8.63 0.89 -21.53
C GLU A 254 10.05 0.88 -20.93
N GLU A 255 10.89 -0.11 -21.26
CA GLU A 255 12.28 -0.18 -20.78
C GLU A 255 13.00 1.14 -21.12
N GLU A 256 13.15 2.03 -20.13
CA GLU A 256 13.85 3.30 -20.29
C GLU A 256 15.22 3.01 -20.91
N PRO A 257 15.61 3.65 -22.04
CA PRO A 257 16.90 3.40 -22.66
C PRO A 257 18.01 3.56 -21.62
N ALA A 258 18.90 2.57 -21.52
CA ALA A 258 19.89 2.50 -20.44
C ALA A 258 20.82 3.73 -20.41
N ASP A 259 21.07 4.33 -21.57
CA ASP A 259 21.85 5.57 -21.72
C ASP A 259 21.31 6.49 -22.83
N LEU A 260 21.92 7.68 -22.91
CA LEU A 260 21.63 8.69 -23.93
C LEU A 260 22.09 8.27 -25.34
N ASP A 261 23.05 7.36 -25.45
CA ASP A 261 23.57 6.85 -26.72
C ASP A 261 22.51 6.00 -27.42
N THR A 262 21.91 5.09 -26.67
CA THR A 262 20.81 4.21 -27.09
C THR A 262 19.61 5.03 -27.56
N LEU A 263 19.26 6.10 -26.83
CA LEU A 263 18.16 6.99 -27.18
C LEU A 263 18.41 7.68 -28.54
N VAL A 264 19.63 8.19 -28.77
CA VAL A 264 20.00 8.86 -30.03
C VAL A 264 20.02 7.86 -31.19
N GLU A 265 20.52 6.65 -30.97
CA GLU A 265 20.51 5.58 -31.97
C GLU A 265 19.09 5.17 -32.38
N GLN A 266 18.18 5.04 -31.41
CA GLN A 266 16.76 4.74 -31.68
C GLN A 266 16.11 5.85 -32.53
N ILE A 267 16.35 7.12 -32.21
CA ILE A 267 15.81 8.25 -32.97
C ILE A 267 16.38 8.29 -34.40
N ARG A 268 17.67 8.00 -34.57
CA ARG A 268 18.30 7.90 -35.89
C ARG A 268 17.76 6.72 -36.70
N ALA A 269 17.53 5.58 -36.07
CA ALA A 269 16.92 4.42 -36.70
C ALA A 269 15.49 4.71 -37.20
N ALA A 270 14.78 5.63 -36.54
CA ALA A 270 13.49 6.15 -36.99
C ALA A 270 13.56 7.18 -38.14
N GLY A 271 14.74 7.38 -38.74
CA GLY A 271 14.94 8.23 -39.92
C GLY A 271 15.17 9.71 -39.64
N VAL A 272 15.32 10.10 -38.37
CA VAL A 272 15.54 11.49 -37.96
C VAL A 272 17.03 11.82 -37.96
N LYS A 273 17.40 12.96 -38.56
CA LYS A 273 18.79 13.44 -38.55
C LYS A 273 19.10 14.06 -37.18
N VAL A 274 19.90 13.37 -36.37
CA VAL A 274 20.39 13.89 -35.07
C VAL A 274 21.91 14.07 -35.12
N GLU A 275 22.36 15.30 -34.99
CA GLU A 275 23.77 15.67 -34.88
C GLU A 275 24.17 15.78 -33.41
N ARG A 276 24.96 14.81 -32.93
CA ARG A 276 25.40 14.76 -31.54
C ARG A 276 26.84 15.25 -31.41
N SER A 277 27.09 16.13 -30.43
CA SER A 277 28.44 16.56 -30.07
C SER A 277 28.66 16.45 -28.56
N VAL A 278 29.79 15.86 -28.17
CA VAL A 278 30.18 15.71 -26.77
C VAL A 278 31.48 16.47 -26.54
N ARG A 279 31.50 17.36 -25.54
CA ARG A 279 32.68 18.12 -25.09
C ARG A 279 32.99 17.79 -23.64
N GLY A 280 34.27 17.57 -23.34
CA GLY A 280 34.72 17.14 -22.02
C GLY A 280 34.82 15.62 -21.89
N VAL A 281 35.10 15.14 -20.68
CA VAL A 281 35.20 13.69 -20.39
C VAL A 281 33.92 13.27 -19.69
N GLN A 282 33.16 12.36 -20.32
CA GLN A 282 31.99 11.73 -19.71
C GLN A 282 32.39 11.05 -18.40
N ARG A 283 31.60 11.27 -17.35
CA ARG A 283 31.80 10.66 -16.03
C ARG A 283 30.57 9.86 -15.63
N PRO A 284 30.73 8.77 -14.88
CA PRO A 284 29.60 8.12 -14.25
C PRO A 284 28.90 9.12 -13.35
N VAL A 285 27.63 9.39 -13.65
CA VAL A 285 26.74 10.13 -12.75
C VAL A 285 25.98 9.07 -11.98
N ASP A 286 26.22 8.99 -10.68
CA ASP A 286 25.52 8.02 -9.83
C ASP A 286 24.30 8.67 -9.16
N GLY A 287 23.29 7.85 -8.85
CA GLY A 287 22.12 8.29 -8.09
C GLY A 287 21.13 9.17 -8.86
N PRO A 288 20.32 10.00 -8.15
CA PRO A 288 19.22 10.77 -8.74
C PRO A 288 19.57 11.64 -9.97
N PRO A 289 20.74 12.30 -10.05
CA PRO A 289 21.08 13.15 -11.21
C PRO A 289 21.18 12.39 -12.53
N SER A 290 21.53 11.09 -12.53
CA SER A 290 21.65 10.29 -13.76
C SER A 290 20.30 10.03 -14.43
N VAL A 291 19.29 9.77 -13.61
CA VAL A 291 17.89 9.61 -14.03
C VAL A 291 17.35 10.93 -14.57
N VAL A 292 17.68 12.05 -13.91
CA VAL A 292 17.25 13.39 -14.35
C VAL A 292 17.87 13.74 -15.70
N VAL A 293 19.17 13.52 -15.90
CA VAL A 293 19.84 13.77 -17.20
C VAL A 293 19.16 12.99 -18.32
N ARG A 294 18.91 11.70 -18.11
CA ARG A 294 18.25 10.84 -19.11
C ARG A 294 16.83 11.33 -19.43
N ARG A 295 15.99 11.54 -18.41
CA ARG A 295 14.60 11.95 -18.60
C ARG A 295 14.47 13.32 -19.25
N VAL A 296 15.34 14.25 -18.89
CA VAL A 296 15.33 15.60 -19.46
C VAL A 296 15.79 15.57 -20.92
N ALA A 297 16.85 14.82 -21.23
CA ALA A 297 17.28 14.65 -22.61
C ALA A 297 16.20 13.97 -23.48
N GLN A 298 15.51 12.95 -22.95
CA GLN A 298 14.39 12.30 -23.62
C GLN A 298 13.25 13.27 -23.89
N GLU A 299 12.79 14.01 -22.88
CA GLU A 299 11.69 14.96 -23.02
C GLU A 299 12.07 16.10 -23.98
N MET A 300 13.32 16.59 -23.96
CA MET A 300 13.82 17.58 -24.91
C MET A 300 13.81 17.06 -26.35
N LEU A 301 14.30 15.83 -26.57
CA LEU A 301 14.33 15.21 -27.89
C LEU A 301 12.91 14.91 -28.40
N THR A 302 12.01 14.44 -27.53
CA THR A 302 10.59 14.24 -27.85
C THR A 302 9.92 15.56 -28.22
N ASN A 303 10.19 16.65 -27.48
CA ASN A 303 9.68 17.97 -27.81
C ASN A 303 10.22 18.48 -29.16
N ALA A 304 11.52 18.28 -29.45
CA ALA A 304 12.11 18.60 -30.75
C ALA A 304 11.47 17.79 -31.88
N LEU A 305 11.15 16.51 -31.65
CA LEU A 305 10.45 15.66 -32.62
C LEU A 305 8.99 16.08 -32.84
N ARG A 306 8.31 16.54 -31.79
CA ARG A 306 6.89 16.91 -31.83
C ARG A 306 6.65 18.30 -32.42
N HIS A 307 7.56 19.23 -32.14
CA HIS A 307 7.37 20.64 -32.46
C HIS A 307 8.37 21.19 -33.49
N GLY A 308 9.40 20.42 -33.84
CA GLY A 308 10.42 20.82 -34.80
C GLY A 308 10.06 20.53 -36.26
N ASP A 309 10.78 21.19 -37.16
CA ASP A 309 10.72 20.91 -38.59
C ASP A 309 11.36 19.55 -38.89
N ALA A 310 10.54 18.60 -39.36
CA ALA A 310 10.95 17.24 -39.68
C ALA A 310 12.02 17.14 -40.79
N ALA A 311 12.23 18.19 -41.59
CA ALA A 311 13.25 18.21 -42.64
C ALA A 311 14.63 18.70 -42.14
N ALA A 312 14.67 19.38 -41.00
CA ALA A 312 15.89 19.95 -40.41
C ALA A 312 16.55 18.99 -39.42
N PRO A 313 17.88 19.04 -39.23
CA PRO A 313 18.55 18.25 -38.21
C PRO A 313 18.24 18.76 -36.79
N ILE A 314 18.24 17.83 -35.83
CA ILE A 314 18.24 18.14 -34.39
C ILE A 314 19.69 18.14 -33.92
N HIS A 315 20.15 19.21 -33.27
CA HIS A 315 21.48 19.27 -32.68
C HIS A 315 21.41 18.97 -31.18
N LEU A 316 22.07 17.90 -30.76
CA LEU A 316 22.23 17.52 -29.35
C LEU A 316 23.68 17.80 -28.93
N ARG A 317 23.86 18.68 -27.94
CA ARG A 317 25.17 19.02 -27.39
C ARG A 317 25.26 18.63 -25.92
N GLU A 318 26.33 17.93 -25.58
CA GLU A 318 26.67 17.56 -24.21
C GLU A 318 27.98 18.23 -23.81
N VAL A 319 27.96 18.97 -22.71
CA VAL A 319 29.17 19.60 -22.17
C VAL A 319 29.39 19.11 -20.75
N TRP A 320 30.42 18.27 -20.59
CA TRP A 320 30.83 17.67 -19.33
C TRP A 320 31.89 18.53 -18.64
N ARG A 321 31.55 19.05 -17.47
CA ARG A 321 32.43 19.86 -16.62
C ARG A 321 32.83 19.08 -15.36
N SER A 322 33.63 19.69 -14.49
CA SER A 322 34.12 19.01 -13.28
C SER A 322 33.02 18.69 -12.25
N GLY A 323 31.85 19.35 -12.31
CA GLY A 323 30.76 19.13 -11.37
C GLY A 323 29.35 19.29 -11.91
N ASP A 324 29.19 19.46 -13.23
CA ASP A 324 27.88 19.46 -13.90
C ASP A 324 27.99 18.97 -15.34
N VAL A 325 26.85 18.51 -15.86
CA VAL A 325 26.63 18.25 -17.28
C VAL A 325 25.60 19.25 -17.79
N VAL A 326 25.89 19.82 -18.95
CA VAL A 326 24.93 20.65 -19.69
C VAL A 326 24.47 19.88 -20.92
N ILE A 327 23.17 19.62 -21.00
CA ILE A 327 22.49 19.05 -22.15
C ILE A 327 21.78 20.18 -22.88
N GLU A 328 22.04 20.33 -24.18
CA GLU A 328 21.41 21.34 -25.03
C GLU A 328 20.83 20.66 -26.27
N VAL A 329 19.55 20.89 -26.54
CA VAL A 329 18.85 20.42 -27.73
C VAL A 329 18.36 21.63 -28.51
N GLU A 330 18.74 21.68 -29.78
CA GLU A 330 18.41 22.75 -30.71
C GLU A 330 17.73 22.16 -31.96
N ASN A 331 16.60 22.74 -32.38
CA ASN A 331 15.90 22.33 -33.59
C ASN A 331 15.25 23.54 -34.29
N ALA A 332 15.17 23.49 -35.62
CA ALA A 332 14.35 24.44 -36.37
C ALA A 332 12.86 24.21 -36.05
N VAL A 333 12.09 25.29 -36.01
CA VAL A 333 10.63 25.27 -35.83
C VAL A 333 10.00 25.75 -37.13
N PRO A 334 8.95 25.08 -37.64
CA PRO A 334 8.26 25.55 -38.84
C PRO A 334 7.78 27.00 -38.67
N PRO A 335 7.87 27.85 -39.71
CA PRO A 335 7.28 29.19 -39.64
C PRO A 335 5.79 29.06 -39.31
N GLU A 336 5.33 29.79 -38.28
CA GLU A 336 3.93 29.75 -37.86
C GLU A 336 3.03 29.99 -39.08
N SER A 337 2.19 29.01 -39.42
CA SER A 337 1.08 29.25 -40.34
C SER A 337 0.20 30.34 -39.72
N PRO A 338 -0.12 31.44 -40.42
CA PRO A 338 -0.96 32.47 -39.87
C PRO A 338 -2.38 31.91 -39.66
N GLY A 339 -2.70 31.51 -38.42
CA GLY A 339 -4.03 31.00 -38.05
C GLY A 339 -4.09 29.83 -37.06
N GLY A 340 -2.98 29.27 -36.58
CA GLY A 340 -3.02 28.16 -35.62
C GLY A 340 -3.32 28.63 -34.19
N GLU A 341 -4.46 28.21 -33.63
CA GLU A 341 -4.77 28.38 -32.20
C GLU A 341 -3.67 27.77 -31.33
N ARG A 342 -3.17 28.55 -30.36
CA ARG A 342 -2.25 28.06 -29.31
C ARG A 342 -2.95 26.93 -28.55
N THR A 343 -2.57 25.69 -28.83
CA THR A 343 -3.12 24.52 -28.14
C THR A 343 -2.87 24.64 -26.64
N ALA A 344 -3.95 24.52 -25.87
CA ALA A 344 -3.96 24.53 -24.41
C ALA A 344 -3.19 23.30 -23.88
N GLY A 345 -1.86 23.43 -23.76
CA GLY A 345 -0.96 22.35 -23.37
C GLY A 345 0.53 22.68 -23.53
N ALA A 346 0.87 23.72 -24.31
CA ALA A 346 2.24 24.12 -24.68
C ALA A 346 3.21 24.54 -23.54
N GLY A 347 2.88 24.28 -22.26
CA GLY A 347 3.70 24.69 -21.11
C GLY A 347 3.91 23.63 -20.03
N SER A 348 3.23 22.48 -20.06
CA SER A 348 3.33 21.48 -18.99
C SER A 348 4.67 20.70 -19.04
N GLY A 349 5.14 20.35 -20.24
CA GLY A 349 6.39 19.61 -20.43
C GLY A 349 7.62 20.38 -19.94
N ILE A 350 7.74 21.66 -20.30
CA ILE A 350 8.84 22.53 -19.85
C ILE A 350 8.77 22.78 -18.34
N ALA A 351 7.58 22.99 -17.78
CA ALA A 351 7.42 23.14 -16.34
C ALA A 351 7.82 21.87 -15.57
N GLY A 352 7.44 20.69 -16.07
CA GLY A 352 7.81 19.40 -15.49
C GLY A 352 9.31 19.12 -15.60
N MET A 353 9.94 19.40 -16.75
CA MET A 353 11.40 19.32 -16.89
C MET A 353 12.11 20.25 -15.92
N ARG A 354 11.63 21.49 -15.76
CA ARG A 354 12.22 22.47 -14.84
C ARG A 354 12.18 22.00 -13.40
N ALA A 355 11.00 21.57 -12.92
CA ALA A 355 10.85 21.07 -11.57
C ALA A 355 11.76 19.85 -11.27
N ARG A 356 11.92 18.94 -12.24
CA ARG A 356 12.82 17.77 -12.11
C ARG A 356 14.29 18.16 -12.06
N VAL A 357 14.72 19.12 -12.87
CA VAL A 357 16.11 19.60 -12.88
C VAL A 357 16.42 20.41 -11.61
N GLU A 358 15.48 21.24 -11.16
CA GLU A 358 15.61 22.01 -9.90
C GLU A 358 15.66 21.10 -8.66
N ALA A 359 14.96 19.96 -8.68
CA ALA A 359 14.99 18.98 -7.58
C ALA A 359 16.37 18.38 -7.31
N VAL A 360 17.30 18.44 -8.29
CA VAL A 360 18.70 18.02 -8.13
C VAL A 360 19.67 19.21 -8.10
N GLY A 361 19.18 20.43 -7.89
CA GLY A 361 20.00 21.65 -7.83
C GLY A 361 20.49 22.17 -9.19
N GLY A 362 19.85 21.72 -10.28
CA GLY A 362 20.13 22.16 -11.64
C GLY A 362 19.29 23.36 -12.09
N SER A 363 19.40 23.71 -13.37
CA SER A 363 18.57 24.73 -14.01
C SER A 363 18.16 24.34 -15.44
N LEU A 364 16.99 24.78 -15.89
CA LEU A 364 16.48 24.59 -17.25
C LEU A 364 16.07 25.92 -17.88
N GLU A 365 16.67 26.21 -19.03
CA GLU A 365 16.34 27.34 -19.91
C GLU A 365 15.74 26.80 -21.21
N ALA A 366 14.72 27.47 -21.73
CA ALA A 366 14.08 27.12 -23.00
C ALA A 366 13.65 28.41 -23.69
N GLU A 367 14.10 28.60 -24.93
CA GLU A 367 13.82 29.79 -25.72
C GLU A 367 13.60 29.46 -27.20
N ALA A 368 12.81 30.29 -27.88
CA ALA A 368 12.61 30.24 -29.32
C ALA A 368 13.04 31.59 -29.90
N VAL A 369 14.06 31.59 -30.75
CA VAL A 369 14.62 32.81 -31.36
C VAL A 369 14.85 32.55 -32.85
N ASP A 370 14.39 33.46 -33.71
CA ASP A 370 14.60 33.43 -35.17
C ASP A 370 14.30 32.07 -35.85
N GLY A 371 13.22 31.40 -35.40
CA GLY A 371 12.78 30.11 -35.97
C GLY A 371 13.55 28.89 -35.46
N VAL A 372 14.37 29.06 -34.42
CA VAL A 372 15.10 27.98 -33.76
C VAL A 372 14.66 27.89 -32.30
N PHE A 373 14.29 26.69 -31.87
CA PHE A 373 14.02 26.39 -30.46
C PHE A 373 15.26 25.77 -29.82
N THR A 374 15.66 26.30 -28.67
CA THR A 374 16.78 25.81 -27.88
C THR A 374 16.31 25.51 -26.47
N ALA A 375 16.54 24.28 -26.00
CA ALA A 375 16.34 23.88 -24.62
C ALA A 375 17.68 23.46 -24.00
N ARG A 376 18.02 24.02 -22.85
CA ARG A 376 19.30 23.84 -22.17
C ARG A 376 19.09 23.48 -20.70
N ALA A 377 19.53 22.29 -20.30
CA ALA A 377 19.49 21.81 -18.93
C ALA A 377 20.90 21.68 -18.37
N ARG A 378 21.13 22.27 -17.20
CA ARG A 378 22.33 22.07 -16.38
C ARG A 378 21.96 21.15 -15.23
N VAL A 379 22.66 20.01 -15.11
CA VAL A 379 22.47 19.07 -14.01
C VAL A 379 23.80 18.90 -13.26
N PRO A 380 23.87 19.28 -11.97
CA PRO A 380 25.07 19.09 -11.16
C PRO A 380 25.22 17.62 -10.75
N PHE A 381 26.47 17.17 -10.64
CA PHE A 381 26.81 15.80 -10.21
C PHE A 381 28.01 15.72 -9.25
N ALA A 382 28.60 16.85 -8.85
CA ALA A 382 29.60 16.89 -7.78
C ALA A 382 28.92 16.99 -6.42
N ASP A 383 29.32 16.11 -5.49
CA ASP A 383 28.96 16.02 -4.06
C ASP A 383 27.87 17.01 -3.62
N LEU A 384 26.62 16.68 -3.97
CA LEU A 384 25.45 17.29 -3.34
C LEU A 384 25.50 16.90 -1.87
N ASP A 385 25.83 17.86 -0.99
CA ASP A 385 25.64 17.71 0.45
C ASP A 385 24.16 17.33 0.69
N PRO A 386 23.87 16.11 1.21
CA PRO A 386 22.51 15.63 1.42
C PRO A 386 21.67 16.55 2.31
N ALA A 387 22.30 17.46 3.05
CA ALA A 387 21.65 18.43 3.91
C ALA A 387 21.06 19.66 3.17
N ALA A 388 21.37 19.87 1.88
CA ALA A 388 21.02 21.09 1.16
C ALA A 388 19.80 20.97 0.21
N LEU A 389 19.19 19.79 0.07
CA LEU A 389 18.03 19.61 -0.82
C LEU A 389 16.70 19.87 -0.08
N PRO A 390 15.78 20.70 -0.62
CA PRO A 390 14.41 20.73 -0.14
C PRO A 390 13.73 19.38 -0.46
N ALA A 391 13.08 18.78 0.54
CA ALA A 391 12.38 17.51 0.40
C ALA A 391 11.15 17.67 -0.53
N VAL A 392 11.33 17.37 -1.81
CA VAL A 392 10.21 17.11 -2.73
C VAL A 392 9.97 15.60 -2.73
N PRO A 393 8.77 15.12 -2.39
CA PRO A 393 8.50 13.69 -2.31
C PRO A 393 8.46 13.08 -3.72
N PHE A 394 9.42 12.21 -4.03
CA PHE A 394 9.26 11.24 -5.11
C PHE A 394 8.35 10.10 -4.63
N PRO A 395 7.38 9.64 -5.42
CA PRO A 395 6.64 8.43 -5.10
C PRO A 395 7.61 7.25 -5.09
N ALA A 396 7.76 6.61 -3.91
CA ALA A 396 8.67 5.50 -3.73
C ALA A 396 8.25 4.31 -4.61
N ALA A 397 9.19 3.80 -5.41
CA ALA A 397 9.05 2.52 -6.06
C ALA A 397 9.07 1.42 -4.99
N THR A 398 7.93 0.77 -4.78
CA THR A 398 7.79 -0.43 -3.95
C THR A 398 8.67 -1.54 -4.54
N THR A 399 9.88 -1.68 -4.01
CA THR A 399 10.72 -2.86 -4.23
C THR A 399 10.27 -3.92 -3.23
N ALA A 400 9.41 -4.83 -3.68
CA ALA A 400 9.11 -6.05 -2.94
C ALA A 400 10.37 -6.92 -2.90
N ALA A 401 11.00 -7.02 -1.73
CA ALA A 401 12.09 -7.94 -1.48
C ALA A 401 11.56 -9.39 -1.58
N VAL A 402 12.05 -10.14 -2.56
CA VAL A 402 11.87 -11.59 -2.65
C VAL A 402 12.88 -12.24 -1.71
N GLU A 403 12.44 -12.58 -0.49
CA GLU A 403 13.19 -13.50 0.37
C GLU A 403 13.16 -14.91 -0.23
N ARG A 404 14.32 -15.42 -0.62
CA ARG A 404 14.53 -16.85 -0.93
C ARG A 404 14.70 -17.63 0.38
N PRO A 405 14.02 -18.76 0.59
CA PRO A 405 14.24 -19.57 1.77
C PRO A 405 15.52 -20.38 1.65
N VAL A 406 16.34 -20.31 2.70
CA VAL A 406 17.52 -21.14 2.93
C VAL A 406 17.06 -22.59 3.18
N ILE A 407 17.46 -23.51 2.30
CA ILE A 407 17.45 -24.94 2.59
C ILE A 407 18.86 -25.28 3.10
N ALA A 408 18.94 -25.79 4.32
CA ALA A 408 20.14 -26.40 4.88
C ALA A 408 19.85 -27.89 5.19
N PRO A 409 20.87 -28.77 5.09
CA PRO A 409 20.72 -30.23 4.93
C PRO A 409 20.25 -30.99 6.16
#